data_AF-A0A0C1N459-F1
#
_entry.id   AF-A0A0C1N459-F1
#
_cell.length_a   1.000
_cell.length_b   1.000
_cell.length_c   1.000
_cell.angle_alpha   90.00
_cell.angle_beta   90.00
_cell.angle_gamma   90.00
#
_symmetry.space_group_name_H-M   'P 1'
#
loop_
_entity.id
_entity.type
_entity.pdbx_description
1 polymer ?
#
loop_
_entity_poly.entity_id
_entity_poly.type
_entity_poly.pdbx_seq_one_letter_code
_entity_poly.pdbx_strand_id
1 'polypeptide(L)'
;APENPIAVSTLEKIINTTTHDALRQQAEENLKVLRGKKEILHQEFGNLEDREALLHHNQIEQTSGNARVITSLVEGIALTTDEDSKRRRACRLAKIDPGNRIAFYALVNLVKNASSELVRKRTADNFKKILLDEQIPELISLLKNCFSDEVTENELEEFRHCYKLIWYCSEKMNYVEFFRIWHCISDRRAIGHNKDQSSRVGNDNPTNE
;
A
#
# COMPACT_ATOMS: atom_id res chain seq x y z
N ALA A 1 -9.61 21.05 1.45
CA ALA A 1 -10.10 20.35 0.25
C ALA A 1 -8.94 19.57 -0.35
N PRO A 2 -9.04 18.25 -0.51
CA PRO A 2 -8.06 17.45 -1.24
C PRO A 2 -8.49 17.41 -2.73
N GLU A 3 -7.59 17.05 -3.64
CA GLU A 3 -7.56 17.35 -5.08
C GLU A 3 -8.83 17.99 -5.71
N ASN A 4 -8.83 19.33 -5.81
CA ASN A 4 -9.79 20.04 -6.65
C ASN A 4 -9.14 20.30 -8.02
N PRO A 5 -9.45 19.52 -9.08
CA PRO A 5 -8.88 19.71 -10.41
C PRO A 5 -9.29 21.07 -11.01
N ILE A 6 -10.43 21.63 -10.60
CA ILE A 6 -10.84 22.99 -10.95
C ILE A 6 -9.89 23.99 -10.30
N ALA A 7 -9.44 23.78 -9.06
CA ALA A 7 -8.47 24.67 -8.42
C ALA A 7 -7.09 24.58 -9.08
N VAL A 8 -6.61 23.38 -9.42
CA VAL A 8 -5.34 23.21 -10.15
C VAL A 8 -5.40 23.89 -11.52
N SER A 9 -6.43 23.58 -12.32
CA SER A 9 -6.65 24.21 -13.62
C SER A 9 -6.88 25.72 -13.53
N THR A 10 -7.53 26.21 -12.46
CA THR A 10 -7.72 27.65 -12.21
C THR A 10 -6.40 28.34 -11.84
N LEU A 11 -5.55 27.71 -11.00
CA LEU A 11 -4.23 28.23 -10.66
C LEU A 11 -3.31 28.26 -11.90
N GLU A 12 -3.27 27.18 -12.69
CA GLU A 12 -2.54 27.13 -13.96
C GLU A 12 -3.05 28.18 -14.95
N LYS A 13 -4.37 28.38 -15.03
CA LYS A 13 -4.97 29.45 -15.83
C LYS A 13 -4.55 30.84 -15.32
N ILE A 14 -4.60 31.09 -14.01
CA ILE A 14 -4.17 32.37 -13.41
C ILE A 14 -2.71 32.66 -13.74
N ILE A 15 -1.81 31.68 -13.58
CA ILE A 15 -0.37 31.81 -13.91
C ILE A 15 -0.19 32.22 -15.38
N ASN A 16 -0.95 31.58 -16.28
CA ASN A 16 -0.86 31.78 -17.72
C ASN A 16 -1.63 33.03 -18.26
N THR A 17 -2.59 33.57 -17.52
CA THR A 17 -3.43 34.71 -17.99
C THR A 17 -3.25 36.01 -17.23
N THR A 18 -2.67 36.00 -16.02
CA THR A 18 -2.49 37.23 -15.23
C THR A 18 -1.30 38.06 -15.71
N THR A 19 -1.44 39.38 -15.63
CA THR A 19 -0.34 40.35 -15.79
C THR A 19 0.21 40.86 -14.44
N HIS A 20 -0.37 40.44 -13.32
CA HIS A 20 0.09 40.79 -11.97
C HIS A 20 1.03 39.72 -11.40
N ASP A 21 2.32 40.03 -11.32
CA ASP A 21 3.36 39.08 -10.89
C ASP A 21 3.15 38.55 -9.47
N ALA A 22 2.74 39.37 -8.50
CA ALA A 22 2.44 38.90 -7.14
C ALA A 22 1.34 37.82 -7.12
N LEU A 23 0.36 37.92 -8.02
CA LEU A 23 -0.76 36.99 -8.12
C LEU A 23 -0.38 35.71 -8.88
N ARG A 24 0.55 35.82 -9.85
CA ARG A 24 1.22 34.67 -10.49
C ARG A 24 2.07 33.90 -9.48
N GLN A 25 2.95 34.58 -8.76
CA GLN A 25 3.88 33.99 -7.79
C GLN A 25 3.13 33.27 -6.66
N GLN A 26 2.07 33.89 -6.12
CA GLN A 26 1.21 33.24 -5.13
C GLN A 26 0.44 32.03 -5.71
N ALA A 27 0.06 32.05 -6.99
CA ALA A 27 -0.54 30.88 -7.63
C ALA A 27 0.48 29.74 -7.83
N GLU A 28 1.73 30.05 -8.19
CA GLU A 28 2.84 29.09 -8.32
C GLU A 28 3.19 28.42 -6.98
N GLU A 29 3.28 29.19 -5.89
CA GLU A 29 3.52 28.65 -4.54
C GLU A 29 2.41 27.69 -4.11
N ASN A 30 1.15 28.08 -4.31
CA ASN A 30 0.00 27.21 -4.05
C ASN A 30 0.04 25.93 -4.90
N LEU A 31 0.41 26.03 -6.18
CA LEU A 31 0.58 24.88 -7.07
C LEU A 31 1.71 23.96 -6.59
N LYS A 32 2.82 24.52 -6.10
CA LYS A 32 3.98 23.79 -5.58
C LYS A 32 3.66 23.03 -4.30
N VAL A 33 2.89 23.62 -3.38
CA VAL A 33 2.39 22.95 -2.17
C VAL A 33 1.45 21.79 -2.55
N LEU A 34 0.56 21.98 -3.53
CA LEU A 34 -0.32 20.92 -4.02
C LEU A 34 0.46 19.79 -4.73
N ARG A 35 1.54 20.12 -5.45
CA ARG A 35 2.37 19.15 -6.19
C ARG A 35 3.34 18.37 -5.29
N GLY A 36 4.01 19.02 -4.34
CA GLY A 36 4.87 18.33 -3.36
C GLY A 36 4.11 17.34 -2.48
N LYS A 37 2.82 17.62 -2.24
CA LYS A 37 1.90 16.70 -1.56
C LYS A 37 1.67 15.39 -2.33
N LYS A 38 1.73 15.44 -3.67
CA LYS A 38 1.66 14.27 -4.56
C LYS A 38 2.96 13.46 -4.51
N GLU A 39 4.11 14.11 -4.36
CA GLU A 39 5.41 13.45 -4.22
C GLU A 39 5.52 12.64 -2.91
N ILE A 40 4.85 13.06 -1.83
CA ILE A 40 4.73 12.25 -0.59
C ILE A 40 3.91 10.97 -0.84
N LEU A 41 2.83 11.03 -1.63
CA LEU A 41 2.08 9.83 -2.06
C LEU A 41 2.95 8.84 -2.87
N HIS A 42 4.04 9.32 -3.48
CA HIS A 42 4.91 8.54 -4.34
C HIS A 42 6.04 7.81 -3.59
N GLN A 43 6.19 8.00 -2.28
CA GLN A 43 7.30 7.45 -1.50
C GLN A 43 6.89 6.40 -0.45
N GLU A 44 5.62 6.38 0.00
CA GLU A 44 5.12 5.37 0.95
C GLU A 44 4.64 4.05 0.30
N PHE A 45 4.40 4.02 -1.02
CA PHE A 45 3.80 2.88 -1.73
C PHE A 45 4.69 2.39 -2.88
N GLY A 46 5.04 1.11 -2.86
CA GLY A 46 6.08 0.52 -3.72
C GLY A 46 5.64 0.19 -5.16
N ASN A 47 6.65 0.13 -6.04
CA ASN A 47 6.66 -0.21 -7.47
C ASN A 47 5.76 0.57 -8.45
N LEU A 48 6.29 0.73 -9.67
CA LEU A 48 5.82 1.68 -10.69
C LEU A 48 4.63 1.16 -11.52
N GLU A 49 4.51 -0.16 -11.69
CA GLU A 49 3.46 -0.78 -12.51
C GLU A 49 2.05 -0.59 -11.92
N ASP A 50 1.90 -0.74 -10.60
CA ASP A 50 0.64 -0.42 -9.88
C ASP A 50 0.27 1.09 -9.99
N ARG A 51 1.27 1.96 -10.25
CA ARG A 51 1.11 3.43 -10.29
C ARG A 51 0.64 3.94 -11.65
N GLU A 52 0.94 3.23 -12.75
CA GLU A 52 0.41 3.57 -14.08
C GLU A 52 -1.05 3.14 -14.23
N ALA A 53 -1.44 2.00 -13.64
CA ALA A 53 -2.85 1.61 -13.52
C ALA A 53 -3.70 2.66 -12.78
N LEU A 54 -3.14 3.22 -11.70
CA LEU A 54 -3.75 4.34 -10.94
C LEU A 54 -3.91 5.62 -11.77
N LEU A 55 -3.02 5.93 -12.71
CA LEU A 55 -3.13 7.13 -13.55
C LEU A 55 -4.14 6.94 -14.69
N HIS A 56 -4.18 5.77 -15.32
CA HIS A 56 -5.13 5.50 -16.41
C HIS A 56 -6.59 5.40 -15.93
N HIS A 57 -6.86 4.88 -14.73
CA HIS A 57 -8.23 4.84 -14.18
C HIS A 57 -8.77 6.23 -13.82
N ASN A 58 -7.93 7.16 -13.34
CA ASN A 58 -8.38 8.48 -12.87
C ASN A 58 -8.81 9.46 -13.98
N GLN A 59 -8.59 9.13 -15.26
CA GLN A 59 -8.98 10.00 -16.38
C GLN A 59 -10.35 9.69 -16.99
N ILE A 60 -10.97 8.53 -16.72
CA ILE A 60 -12.14 8.08 -17.48
C ILE A 60 -13.47 8.18 -16.69
N GLU A 61 -13.49 8.09 -15.35
CA GLU A 61 -14.75 8.08 -14.58
C GLU A 61 -14.86 9.15 -13.47
N GLN A 62 -15.00 10.43 -13.85
CA GLN A 62 -15.41 11.51 -12.94
C GLN A 62 -16.94 11.66 -12.79
N THR A 63 -17.71 10.57 -12.89
CA THR A 63 -19.19 10.64 -12.98
C THR A 63 -19.96 9.98 -11.83
N SER A 64 -19.29 9.29 -10.89
CA SER A 64 -19.97 8.71 -9.71
C SER A 64 -19.61 9.43 -8.41
N GLY A 65 -20.60 9.63 -7.53
CA GLY A 65 -20.38 10.19 -6.19
C GLY A 65 -19.46 9.33 -5.31
N ASN A 66 -19.40 8.03 -5.60
CA ASN A 66 -18.54 7.07 -4.91
C ASN A 66 -17.06 7.30 -5.25
N ALA A 67 -16.72 7.56 -6.52
CA ALA A 67 -15.34 7.87 -6.93
C ALA A 67 -14.77 9.06 -6.12
N ARG A 68 -15.52 10.17 -6.01
CA ARG A 68 -15.08 11.33 -5.21
C ARG A 68 -14.92 11.03 -3.72
N VAL A 69 -15.71 10.11 -3.16
CA VAL A 69 -15.57 9.66 -1.77
C VAL A 69 -14.33 8.77 -1.61
N ILE A 70 -14.06 7.88 -2.57
CA ILE A 70 -12.88 7.01 -2.61
C ILE A 70 -11.60 7.86 -2.66
N THR A 71 -11.50 8.82 -3.60
CA THR A 71 -10.34 9.73 -3.70
C THR A 71 -10.08 10.46 -2.37
N SER A 72 -11.12 11.09 -1.78
CA SER A 72 -11.02 11.81 -0.51
C SER A 72 -10.65 10.92 0.69
N LEU A 73 -11.01 9.63 0.64
CA LEU A 73 -10.58 8.65 1.65
C LEU A 73 -9.11 8.25 1.45
N VAL A 74 -8.68 7.95 0.22
CA VAL A 74 -7.29 7.62 -0.14
C VAL A 74 -6.35 8.75 0.25
N GLU A 75 -6.61 9.98 -0.20
CA GLU A 75 -5.83 11.16 0.18
C GLU A 75 -5.84 11.34 1.71
N GLY A 76 -7.00 11.19 2.34
CA GLY A 76 -7.12 11.29 3.79
C GLY A 76 -6.31 10.23 4.56
N ILE A 77 -6.11 9.03 4.01
CA ILE A 77 -5.29 7.97 4.64
C ILE A 77 -3.82 8.35 4.61
N ALA A 78 -3.30 8.82 3.47
CA ALA A 78 -1.90 9.21 3.35
C ALA A 78 -1.57 10.47 4.18
N LEU A 79 -2.46 11.45 4.19
CA LEU A 79 -2.18 12.78 4.74
C LEU A 79 -2.44 12.94 6.24
N THR A 80 -3.16 12.01 6.87
CA THR A 80 -3.51 12.12 8.29
C THR A 80 -2.42 11.48 9.16
N THR A 81 -1.88 12.22 10.12
CA THR A 81 -0.95 11.69 11.13
C THR A 81 -1.65 10.96 12.27
N ASP A 82 -2.87 11.37 12.65
CA ASP A 82 -3.69 10.68 13.65
C ASP A 82 -4.04 9.25 13.22
N GLU A 83 -3.49 8.26 13.93
CA GLU A 83 -3.59 6.84 13.62
C GLU A 83 -5.04 6.34 13.67
N ASP A 84 -5.87 6.84 14.60
CA ASP A 84 -7.27 6.41 14.71
C ASP A 84 -8.15 6.99 13.58
N SER A 85 -7.87 8.21 13.12
CA SER A 85 -8.50 8.77 11.92
C SER A 85 -8.02 8.06 10.64
N LYS A 86 -6.73 7.72 10.54
CA LYS A 86 -6.18 6.90 9.43
C LYS A 86 -6.90 5.54 9.38
N ARG A 87 -7.01 4.85 10.53
CA ARG A 87 -7.80 3.62 10.72
C ARG A 87 -9.25 3.80 10.27
N ARG A 88 -9.95 4.83 10.76
CA ARG A 88 -11.36 5.09 10.41
C ARG A 88 -11.57 5.29 8.91
N ARG A 89 -10.65 5.99 8.23
CA ARG A 89 -10.70 6.20 6.78
C ARG A 89 -10.46 4.91 6.02
N ALA A 90 -9.42 4.14 6.36
CA ALA A 90 -9.14 2.86 5.72
C ALA A 90 -10.28 1.83 5.93
N CYS A 91 -10.82 1.71 7.15
CA CYS A 91 -12.00 0.90 7.43
C CYS A 91 -13.27 1.34 6.66
N ARG A 92 -13.38 2.63 6.30
CA ARG A 92 -14.49 3.13 5.49
C ARG A 92 -14.26 2.88 4.00
N LEU A 93 -13.02 3.02 3.53
CA LEU A 93 -12.64 2.73 2.15
C LEU A 93 -12.90 1.27 1.81
N ALA A 94 -12.42 0.32 2.61
CA ALA A 94 -12.66 -1.12 2.43
C ALA A 94 -14.15 -1.55 2.50
N LYS A 95 -15.06 -0.68 2.97
CA LYS A 95 -16.51 -0.93 2.98
C LYS A 95 -17.24 -0.37 1.76
N ILE A 96 -16.69 0.67 1.14
CA ILE A 96 -17.25 1.31 -0.06
C ILE A 96 -16.64 0.66 -1.31
N ASP A 97 -15.39 0.21 -1.19
CA ASP A 97 -14.60 -0.46 -2.22
C ASP A 97 -13.93 -1.71 -1.60
N PRO A 98 -14.66 -2.84 -1.48
CA PRO A 98 -14.12 -4.08 -0.94
C PRO A 98 -12.94 -4.59 -1.78
N GLY A 99 -11.88 -5.05 -1.12
CA GLY A 99 -10.65 -5.47 -1.80
C GLY A 99 -9.66 -4.34 -2.11
N ASN A 100 -10.01 -3.07 -1.85
CA ASN A 100 -9.13 -1.93 -2.10
C ASN A 100 -7.74 -2.09 -1.43
N ARG A 101 -6.68 -2.14 -2.24
CA ARG A 101 -5.29 -2.35 -1.79
C ARG A 101 -4.79 -1.26 -0.84
N ILE A 102 -5.17 0.00 -1.04
CA ILE A 102 -4.74 1.14 -0.20
C ILE A 102 -5.34 0.99 1.20
N ALA A 103 -6.62 0.63 1.30
CA ALA A 103 -7.25 0.33 2.58
C ALA A 103 -6.58 -0.88 3.27
N PHE A 104 -6.33 -1.95 2.52
CA PHE A 104 -5.68 -3.16 3.01
C PHE A 104 -4.30 -2.88 3.60
N TYR A 105 -3.36 -2.30 2.83
CA TYR A 105 -2.01 -2.01 3.32
C TYR A 105 -1.99 -0.99 4.46
N ALA A 106 -2.87 0.02 4.44
CA ALA A 106 -2.97 0.99 5.54
C ALA A 106 -3.39 0.31 6.85
N LEU A 107 -4.34 -0.64 6.81
CA LEU A 107 -4.76 -1.40 7.97
C LEU A 107 -3.67 -2.39 8.42
N VAL A 108 -2.95 -3.06 7.50
CA VAL A 108 -1.80 -3.92 7.84
C VAL A 108 -0.74 -3.11 8.58
N ASN A 109 -0.35 -1.95 8.04
CA ASN A 109 0.63 -1.08 8.66
C ASN A 109 0.19 -0.61 10.07
N LEU A 110 -1.08 -0.25 10.25
CA LEU A 110 -1.63 0.16 11.54
C LEU A 110 -1.69 -0.97 12.58
N VAL A 111 -1.91 -2.23 12.18
CA VAL A 111 -1.84 -3.36 13.13
C VAL A 111 -0.40 -3.62 13.58
N LYS A 112 0.56 -3.50 12.65
CA LYS A 112 1.98 -3.75 12.91
C LYS A 112 2.65 -2.64 13.73
N ASN A 113 2.41 -1.38 13.34
CA ASN A 113 3.29 -0.26 13.65
C ASN A 113 2.58 0.94 14.32
N ALA A 114 1.26 0.90 14.56
CA ALA A 114 0.60 2.00 15.26
C ALA A 114 1.10 2.09 16.71
N SER A 115 1.45 3.30 17.14
CA SER A 115 2.02 3.59 18.46
C SER A 115 1.06 3.22 19.59
N SER A 116 -0.23 3.46 19.39
CA SER A 116 -1.26 3.16 20.38
C SER A 116 -1.74 1.70 20.31
N GLU A 117 -1.58 0.94 21.41
CA GLU A 117 -2.15 -0.42 21.53
C GLU A 117 -3.66 -0.43 21.27
N LEU A 118 -4.38 0.61 21.72
CA LEU A 118 -5.82 0.75 21.47
C LEU A 118 -6.13 0.88 19.96
N VAL A 119 -5.25 1.54 19.20
CA VAL A 119 -5.38 1.61 17.74
C VAL A 119 -5.01 0.28 17.09
N ARG A 120 -3.91 -0.40 17.51
CA ARG A 120 -3.57 -1.76 17.03
C ARG A 120 -4.74 -2.73 17.24
N LYS A 121 -5.30 -2.76 18.46
CA LYS A 121 -6.49 -3.55 18.83
C LYS A 121 -7.71 -3.24 17.95
N ARG A 122 -8.13 -1.96 17.90
CA ARG A 122 -9.29 -1.55 17.10
C ARG A 122 -9.12 -1.83 15.62
N THR A 123 -7.89 -1.71 15.10
CA THR A 123 -7.57 -2.01 13.70
C THR A 123 -7.75 -3.50 13.45
N ALA A 124 -7.16 -4.38 14.27
CA ALA A 124 -7.34 -5.83 14.15
C ALA A 124 -8.83 -6.26 14.26
N ASP A 125 -9.54 -5.75 15.27
CA ASP A 125 -10.98 -6.04 15.48
C ASP A 125 -11.88 -5.51 14.34
N ASN A 126 -11.42 -4.50 13.59
CA ASN A 126 -12.10 -4.00 12.40
C ASN A 126 -11.72 -4.83 11.17
N PHE A 127 -10.44 -5.18 11.00
CA PHE A 127 -9.93 -5.94 9.87
C PHE A 127 -10.67 -7.27 9.73
N LYS A 128 -10.88 -8.01 10.84
CA LYS A 128 -11.66 -9.26 10.87
C LYS A 128 -13.09 -9.14 10.29
N LYS A 129 -13.66 -7.93 10.24
CA LYS A 129 -15.03 -7.66 9.76
C LYS A 129 -15.11 -7.19 8.31
N ILE A 130 -13.97 -6.93 7.66
CA ILE A 130 -13.85 -6.38 6.30
C ILE A 130 -12.82 -7.12 5.43
N LEU A 131 -12.03 -8.01 6.02
CA LEU A 131 -11.08 -8.88 5.32
C LEU A 131 -11.87 -9.85 4.44
N LEU A 132 -11.53 -9.89 3.16
CA LEU A 132 -12.05 -10.88 2.20
C LEU A 132 -11.20 -12.15 2.25
N ASP A 133 -11.79 -13.30 1.93
CA ASP A 133 -11.09 -14.59 2.01
C ASP A 133 -9.90 -14.64 1.01
N GLU A 134 -10.01 -13.98 -0.15
CA GLU A 134 -8.94 -13.82 -1.14
C GLU A 134 -7.74 -13.01 -0.63
N GLN A 135 -7.94 -12.18 0.41
CA GLN A 135 -6.88 -11.36 1.01
C GLN A 135 -6.17 -12.08 2.17
N ILE A 136 -6.69 -13.20 2.67
CA ILE A 136 -6.09 -13.97 3.76
C ILE A 136 -4.66 -14.43 3.45
N PRO A 137 -4.34 -15.00 2.27
CA PRO A 137 -2.97 -15.44 1.96
C PRO A 137 -1.96 -14.30 2.03
N GLU A 138 -2.31 -13.13 1.49
CA GLU A 138 -1.45 -11.95 1.50
C GLU A 138 -1.28 -11.40 2.92
N LEU A 139 -2.37 -11.37 3.72
CA LEU A 139 -2.31 -10.92 5.11
C LEU A 139 -1.37 -11.80 5.96
N ILE A 140 -1.45 -13.12 5.83
CA ILE A 140 -0.54 -14.06 6.51
C ILE A 140 0.91 -13.75 6.11
N SER A 141 1.19 -13.61 4.80
CA SER A 141 2.54 -13.32 4.31
C SER A 141 3.11 -11.97 4.78
N LEU A 142 2.27 -10.96 5.01
CA LEU A 142 2.70 -9.63 5.48
C LEU A 142 2.89 -9.54 7.00
N LEU A 143 2.11 -10.33 7.75
CA LEU A 143 2.20 -10.41 9.21
C LEU A 143 3.27 -11.41 9.68
N LYS A 144 3.57 -12.48 8.92
CA LYS A 144 4.65 -13.44 9.22
C LYS A 144 5.97 -12.73 9.57
N ASN A 145 6.31 -11.66 8.86
CA ASN A 145 7.54 -10.88 9.07
C ASN A 145 7.54 -10.03 10.37
N CYS A 146 6.50 -10.08 11.21
CA CYS A 146 6.51 -9.50 12.56
C CYS A 146 7.18 -10.40 13.60
N PHE A 147 7.48 -11.64 13.25
CA PHE A 147 7.98 -12.65 14.18
C PHE A 147 9.36 -13.10 13.67
N SER A 148 10.40 -12.41 14.12
CA SER A 148 11.78 -12.88 14.01
C SER A 148 12.02 -14.02 15.01
N ASP A 149 13.11 -14.78 14.86
CA ASP A 149 13.43 -15.88 15.78
C ASP A 149 14.01 -15.42 17.13
N GLU A 150 14.42 -14.15 17.25
CA GLU A 150 15.04 -13.55 18.46
C GLU A 150 14.05 -12.81 19.38
N VAL A 151 12.81 -13.30 19.50
CA VAL A 151 11.75 -12.61 20.26
C VAL A 151 11.93 -12.75 21.78
N THR A 152 12.17 -11.63 22.44
CA THR A 152 12.06 -11.50 23.90
C THR A 152 10.59 -11.48 24.33
N GLU A 153 10.31 -11.85 25.58
CA GLU A 153 8.94 -11.98 26.11
C GLU A 153 8.10 -10.68 26.01
N ASN A 154 8.77 -9.51 25.98
CA ASN A 154 8.12 -8.21 25.80
C ASN A 154 7.66 -7.93 24.35
N GLU A 155 8.37 -8.44 23.34
CA GLU A 155 8.04 -8.23 21.92
C GLU A 155 6.80 -9.05 21.49
N LEU A 156 6.53 -10.16 22.19
CA LEU A 156 5.30 -10.96 22.03
C LEU A 156 4.02 -10.17 22.33
N GLU A 157 4.02 -9.34 23.37
CA GLU A 157 2.85 -8.50 23.71
C GLU A 157 2.67 -7.34 22.72
N GLU A 158 3.76 -6.81 22.16
CA GLU A 158 3.68 -5.77 21.13
C GLU A 158 2.94 -6.25 19.86
N PHE A 159 3.28 -7.47 19.40
CA PHE A 159 2.68 -8.10 18.22
C PHE A 159 1.45 -8.98 18.49
N ARG A 160 0.92 -8.99 19.73
CA ARG A 160 -0.27 -9.76 20.12
C ARG A 160 -1.48 -9.55 19.21
N HIS A 161 -1.62 -8.37 18.60
CA HIS A 161 -2.69 -8.08 17.64
C HIS A 161 -2.44 -8.66 16.25
N CYS A 162 -1.18 -8.76 15.81
CA CYS A 162 -0.80 -9.52 14.63
C CYS A 162 -1.08 -11.03 14.82
N TYR A 163 -0.71 -11.59 15.98
CA TYR A 163 -1.01 -12.98 16.33
C TYR A 163 -2.52 -13.27 16.29
N LYS A 164 -3.34 -12.39 16.90
CA LYS A 164 -4.80 -12.50 16.88
C LYS A 164 -5.43 -12.39 15.49
N LEU A 165 -4.75 -11.83 14.49
CA LEU A 165 -5.18 -11.85 13.09
C LEU A 165 -4.74 -13.12 12.38
N ILE A 166 -3.50 -13.58 12.57
CA ILE A 166 -3.01 -14.84 11.99
C ILE A 166 -3.83 -16.02 12.51
N TRP A 167 -4.15 -16.06 13.80
CA TRP A 167 -5.07 -17.05 14.37
C TRP A 167 -6.42 -17.06 13.64
N TYR A 168 -7.04 -15.89 13.49
CA TYR A 168 -8.30 -15.74 12.75
C TYR A 168 -8.19 -16.19 11.28
N CYS A 169 -7.05 -15.92 10.64
CA CYS A 169 -6.78 -16.40 9.28
C CYS A 169 -6.68 -17.94 9.23
N SER A 170 -6.04 -18.57 10.22
CA SER A 170 -5.95 -20.04 10.31
C SER A 170 -7.30 -20.73 10.59
N GLU A 171 -8.27 -20.03 11.20
CA GLU A 171 -9.65 -20.51 11.34
C GLU A 171 -10.47 -20.40 10.03
N LYS A 172 -9.97 -19.66 9.04
CA LYS A 172 -10.64 -19.35 7.76
C LYS A 172 -10.01 -20.03 6.55
N MET A 173 -8.83 -20.59 6.71
CA MET A 173 -8.03 -21.24 5.66
C MET A 173 -7.74 -22.69 6.08
N ASN A 174 -7.63 -23.62 5.12
CA ASN A 174 -7.22 -24.98 5.47
C ASN A 174 -5.75 -25.02 5.88
N TYR A 175 -5.41 -25.96 6.77
CA TYR A 175 -4.06 -26.07 7.34
C TYR A 175 -2.95 -26.25 6.28
N VAL A 176 -3.23 -26.93 5.16
CA VAL A 176 -2.24 -27.18 4.10
C VAL A 176 -1.83 -25.88 3.40
N GLU A 177 -2.79 -25.03 3.05
CA GLU A 177 -2.49 -23.71 2.47
C GLU A 177 -1.82 -22.78 3.49
N PHE A 178 -2.31 -22.77 4.73
CA PHE A 178 -1.69 -21.99 5.80
C PHE A 178 -0.23 -22.38 5.99
N PHE A 179 0.07 -23.68 6.11
CA PHE A 179 1.42 -24.21 6.25
C PHE A 179 2.30 -23.85 5.05
N ARG A 180 1.79 -23.96 3.82
CA ARG A 180 2.52 -23.56 2.60
C ARG A 180 2.88 -22.08 2.65
N ILE A 181 1.96 -21.19 2.98
CA ILE A 181 2.22 -19.74 3.06
C ILE A 181 3.16 -19.41 4.24
N TRP A 182 2.99 -20.11 5.37
CA TRP A 182 3.81 -19.91 6.57
C TRP A 182 5.26 -20.35 6.37
N HIS A 183 5.51 -21.43 5.61
CA HIS A 183 6.88 -21.95 5.42
C HIS A 183 7.53 -21.56 4.09
N CYS A 184 6.77 -21.28 3.02
CA CYS A 184 7.37 -20.71 1.82
C CYS A 184 7.85 -19.27 2.08
N ILE A 185 9.04 -18.98 1.57
CA ILE A 185 9.47 -17.61 1.31
C ILE A 185 8.85 -17.25 -0.04
N SER A 186 8.01 -16.20 -0.08
CA SER A 186 7.65 -15.55 -1.34
C SER A 186 8.90 -14.84 -1.87
N ASP A 187 9.71 -15.58 -2.63
CA ASP A 187 11.07 -15.21 -2.96
C ASP A 187 11.09 -14.03 -3.95
N ARG A 188 11.17 -12.81 -3.41
CA ARG A 188 11.29 -11.55 -4.17
C ARG A 188 12.60 -11.44 -4.97
N ARG A 189 13.41 -12.50 -5.10
CA ARG A 189 14.62 -12.55 -5.92
C ARG A 189 14.49 -13.39 -7.20
N ALA A 190 13.36 -14.06 -7.42
CA ALA A 190 13.16 -14.91 -8.61
C ALA A 190 12.89 -14.15 -9.93
N ILE A 191 12.77 -12.81 -9.91
CA ILE A 191 12.65 -11.97 -11.11
C ILE A 191 13.96 -11.18 -11.29
N GLY A 192 14.98 -11.83 -11.85
CA GLY A 192 16.24 -11.15 -12.16
C GLY A 192 17.47 -12.03 -12.18
N HIS A 193 17.53 -13.03 -13.07
CA HIS A 193 18.73 -13.40 -13.84
C HIS A 193 18.42 -14.59 -14.78
N ASN A 194 17.77 -14.30 -15.91
CA ASN A 194 17.92 -15.14 -17.08
C ASN A 194 19.23 -14.68 -17.76
N LYS A 195 20.32 -15.43 -17.60
CA LYS A 195 21.55 -15.25 -18.37
C LYS A 195 21.81 -16.51 -19.18
N ASP A 196 21.61 -16.37 -20.49
CA ASP A 196 22.25 -17.06 -21.60
C ASP A 196 22.98 -18.38 -21.26
N GLN A 197 22.30 -19.49 -21.54
CA GLN A 197 22.98 -20.70 -22.00
C GLN A 197 22.38 -21.15 -23.34
N SER A 198 22.96 -20.64 -24.43
CA SER A 198 22.82 -21.26 -25.75
C SER A 198 24.05 -21.03 -26.63
N SER A 199 24.80 -22.11 -26.82
CA SER A 199 25.55 -22.46 -28.04
C SER A 199 26.77 -21.64 -28.50
N ARG A 200 27.97 -22.22 -28.33
CA ARG A 200 28.88 -22.72 -29.41
C ARG A 200 30.13 -23.36 -28.75
N VAL A 201 30.46 -24.65 -28.90
CA VAL A 201 30.83 -25.50 -30.07
C VAL A 201 32.36 -25.57 -30.29
N GLY A 202 32.91 -26.79 -30.14
CA GLY A 202 34.28 -27.24 -30.49
C GLY A 202 35.43 -26.68 -29.65
N ASN A 203 36.67 -27.20 -29.61
CA ASN A 203 37.38 -28.43 -30.08
C ASN A 203 38.72 -28.46 -29.25
N ASP A 204 39.55 -29.51 -29.08
CA ASP A 204 39.57 -30.92 -29.52
C ASP A 204 40.48 -31.80 -28.59
N ASN A 205 40.16 -33.09 -28.51
CA ASN A 205 41.02 -34.27 -28.24
C ASN A 205 41.86 -34.50 -26.93
N PRO A 206 42.21 -35.78 -26.63
CA PRO A 206 42.91 -36.21 -25.40
C PRO A 206 44.34 -36.76 -25.63
N THR A 207 45.09 -36.98 -24.54
CA THR A 207 45.98 -38.15 -24.35
C THR A 207 46.41 -38.31 -22.88
N ASN A 208 46.49 -39.57 -22.44
CA ASN A 208 47.55 -40.26 -21.67
C ASN A 208 48.70 -39.41 -21.06
N GLU A 209 49.28 -39.75 -19.90
CA GLU A 209 49.37 -41.04 -19.17
C GLU A 209 48.93 -40.95 -17.69
#